data_AF-E5BG44-F1
#
_entry.id   AF-E5BG44-F1
#
_cell.length_a   1.000
_cell.length_b   1.000
_cell.length_c   1.000
_cell.angle_alpha   90.00
_cell.angle_beta   90.00
_cell.angle_gamma   90.00
#
_symmetry.space_group_name_H-M   'P 1'
#
loop_
_entity.id
_entity.type
_entity.pdbx_description
1 polymer ?
#
loop_
_entity_poly.entity_id
_entity_poly.type
_entity_poly.pdbx_seq_one_letter_code
_entity_poly.pdbx_strand_id
1 'polypeptide(L)' 'MWRGVMKLDVKCSKCGSKEYEVRNVILPEKKQGMKLELNLYYVKTCLSCGYSEFYLAKVVDKDEKEVPVPKAEY' A
#
# COMPACT_ATOMS: atom_id res chain seq x y z
N MET A 1 -17.23 -21.03 3.17
CA MET A 1 -15.78 -20.89 3.43
C MET A 1 -15.42 -19.41 3.24
N TRP A 2 -15.13 -18.71 4.33
CA TRP A 2 -14.96 -17.26 4.35
C TRP A 2 -13.55 -16.90 3.87
N ARG A 3 -13.45 -16.22 2.73
CA ARG A 3 -12.21 -15.65 2.20
C ARG A 3 -11.73 -14.56 3.15
N GLY A 4 -10.48 -14.64 3.60
CA GLY A 4 -9.84 -13.69 4.50
C GLY A 4 -9.67 -12.30 3.89
N VAL A 5 -10.76 -11.52 3.84
CA VAL A 5 -10.71 -10.08 3.64
C VAL A 5 -10.34 -9.48 4.98
N MET A 6 -9.21 -8.77 5.07
CA MET A 6 -8.91 -7.92 6.24
C MET A 6 -10.10 -6.97 6.41
N LYS A 7 -10.99 -7.25 7.37
CA LYS A 7 -11.95 -6.27 7.87
C LYS A 7 -11.17 -5.30 8.75
N LEU A 8 -10.43 -4.40 8.12
CA LEU A 8 -9.95 -3.24 8.84
C LEU A 8 -11.22 -2.46 9.22
N ASP A 9 -11.52 -2.37 10.50
CA ASP A 9 -12.51 -1.43 11.02
C ASP A 9 -11.89 -0.02 10.85
N VAL A 10 -11.87 0.46 9.60
CA VAL A 10 -11.07 1.62 9.18
C VAL A 10 -11.72 2.90 9.68
N LYS A 11 -11.59 3.17 10.97
CA LYS A 11 -11.89 4.48 11.56
C LYS A 11 -10.65 5.38 11.46
N CYS A 12 -10.88 6.67 11.40
CA CYS A 12 -9.82 7.66 11.50
C CYS A 12 -9.17 7.54 12.88
N SER A 13 -7.85 7.31 12.91
CA SER A 13 -7.07 7.19 14.14
C SER A 13 -7.14 8.44 15.04
N LYS A 14 -7.49 9.61 14.46
CA LYS A 14 -7.60 10.89 15.18
C LYS A 14 -9.01 11.21 15.68
N CYS A 15 -10.04 11.04 14.86
CA CYS A 15 -11.41 11.49 15.18
C CYS A 15 -12.46 10.37 15.21
N GLY A 16 -12.09 9.13 14.89
CA GLY A 16 -13.01 8.00 14.86
C GLY A 16 -13.98 7.95 13.69
N SER A 17 -13.96 8.95 12.79
CA SER A 17 -14.82 8.96 11.59
C SER A 17 -14.51 7.80 10.64
N LYS A 18 -15.54 7.29 9.96
CA LYS A 18 -15.42 6.24 8.94
C LYS A 18 -15.31 6.80 7.52
N GLU A 19 -15.47 8.12 7.35
CA GLU A 19 -15.38 8.77 6.05
C GLU A 19 -13.92 9.07 5.72
N TYR A 20 -13.42 8.40 4.69
CA TYR A 20 -12.07 8.58 4.19
C TYR A 20 -12.03 8.48 2.67
N GLU A 21 -11.01 9.09 2.09
CA GLU A 21 -10.62 8.97 0.69
C GLU A 21 -9.27 8.26 0.62
N VAL A 22 -9.07 7.43 -0.40
CA VAL A 22 -7.78 6.79 -0.67
C VAL A 22 -7.25 7.26 -2.02
N ARG A 23 -5.99 7.72 -2.06
CA ARG A 23 -5.30 8.15 -3.27
C ARG A 23 -3.94 7.48 -3.39
N ASN A 24 -3.50 7.29 -4.62
CA ASN A 24 -2.16 6.79 -4.93
C ASN A 24 -1.23 7.97 -5.22
N VAL A 25 -0.07 8.03 -4.56
CA VAL A 25 0.94 9.06 -4.80
C VAL A 25 2.31 8.42 -4.97
N ILE A 26 3.10 8.95 -5.89
CA ILE A 26 4.50 8.55 -6.06
C ILE A 26 5.35 9.60 -5.35
N LEU A 27 6.11 9.19 -4.34
CA LEU A 27 6.98 10.08 -3.58
C LEU A 27 8.45 9.66 -3.74
N PRO A 28 9.36 10.61 -4.00
CA PRO A 28 10.79 10.36 -3.98
C PRO A 28 11.30 10.23 -2.53
N GLU A 29 11.86 9.08 -2.19
CA GLU A 29 12.55 8.83 -0.93
C GLU A 29 14.06 8.99 -1.09
N LYS A 30 14.70 9.61 -0.11
CA LYS A 30 16.16 9.64 -0.02
C LYS A 30 16.64 8.42 0.74
N LYS A 31 17.38 7.53 0.07
CA LYS A 31 18.18 6.50 0.75
C LYS A 31 19.53 7.07 1.14
N GLN A 32 20.09 6.62 2.28
CA GLN A 32 21.46 6.98 2.67
C GLN A 32 22.41 6.61 1.52
N GLY A 33 23.17 7.58 1.00
CA GLY A 33 24.11 7.37 -0.12
C GLY A 33 23.75 8.00 -1.48
N MET A 34 22.85 9.00 -1.52
CA MET A 34 22.53 9.84 -2.71
C MET A 34 21.61 9.22 -3.78
N LYS A 35 21.12 7.98 -3.62
CA LYS A 35 20.09 7.42 -4.52
C LYS A 35 18.69 7.88 -4.10
N LEU A 36 18.00 8.55 -5.03
CA LEU A 36 16.56 8.81 -4.94
C LEU A 36 15.80 7.59 -5.43
N GLU A 37 14.91 7.05 -4.59
CA GLU A 37 14.04 5.92 -4.92
C GLU A 37 12.62 6.46 -5.07
N LEU A 38 11.95 6.16 -6.20
CA LEU A 38 10.56 6.55 -6.40
C LEU A 38 9.67 5.43 -5.86
N ASN A 39 8.95 5.71 -4.79
CA ASN A 39 8.08 4.73 -4.14
C ASN A 39 6.61 5.13 -4.26
N LEU A 40 5.75 4.13 -4.44
CA LEU A 40 4.31 4.30 -4.51
C LEU A 40 3.70 4.21 -3.11
N TYR A 41 2.80 5.12 -2.76
CA TYR A 41 2.11 5.16 -1.49
C TYR A 41 0.60 5.21 -1.70
N TYR A 42 -0.12 4.46 -0.87
CA TYR A 42 -1.54 4.64 -0.63
C TYR A 42 -1.72 5.67 0.49
N VAL A 43 -2.28 6.82 0.15
CA VAL A 43 -2.61 7.86 1.11
C VAL A 43 -4.08 7.72 1.46
N LYS A 44 -4.37 7.48 2.73
CA LYS A 44 -5.73 7.49 3.26
C LYS A 44 -5.95 8.81 3.99
N THR A 45 -6.86 9.63 3.52
CA THR A 45 -7.20 10.92 4.12
C THR A 45 -8.60 10.87 4.71
N CYS A 46 -8.74 11.22 5.98
CA CYS A 46 -10.05 11.36 6.62
C CYS A 46 -10.75 12.62 6.13
N LEU A 47 -11.97 12.49 5.61
CA LEU A 47 -12.75 13.61 5.09
C LEU A 47 -13.32 14.52 6.20
N SER A 48 -13.46 14.00 7.42
CA SER A 48 -14.01 14.77 8.53
C SER A 48 -12.99 15.66 9.24
N CYS A 49 -11.70 15.27 9.30
CA CYS A 49 -10.68 16.04 10.04
C CYS A 49 -9.38 16.29 9.27
N GLY A 50 -9.25 15.79 8.04
CA GLY A 50 -8.08 15.96 7.18
C GLY A 50 -6.86 15.11 7.55
N TYR A 51 -6.93 14.30 8.61
CA TYR A 51 -5.82 13.43 9.00
C TYR A 51 -5.49 12.44 7.89
N SER A 52 -4.22 12.37 7.50
CA SER A 52 -3.76 11.55 6.38
C SER A 52 -2.71 10.52 6.83
N GLU A 53 -2.92 9.28 6.44
CA GLU A 53 -2.05 8.13 6.72
C GLU A 53 -1.40 7.68 5.41
N PHE A 54 -0.07 7.51 5.40
CA PHE A 54 0.68 7.08 4.22
C PHE A 54 1.11 5.62 4.40
N TYR A 55 0.68 4.75 3.49
CA TYR A 55 1.05 3.34 3.46
C TYR A 55 1.90 3.10 2.23
N LEU A 56 3.15 2.70 2.44
CA LEU A 56 4.05 2.33 1.35
C LEU A 56 3.52 1.08 0.64
N ALA A 57 3.32 1.16 -0.67
CA ALA A 57 2.85 0.09 -1.53
C ALA A 57 3.96 -0.92 -1.85
N LYS A 58 4.72 -1.35 -0.83
CA LYS A 58 5.63 -2.49 -0.99
C LYS A 58 4.77 -3.71 -1.20
N VAL A 59 4.93 -4.34 -2.36
CA VAL A 59 4.43 -5.69 -2.60
C VAL A 59 4.99 -6.55 -1.47
N VAL A 60 4.11 -7.04 -0.61
CA VAL A 60 4.47 -8.13 0.29
C VAL A 60 4.66 -9.30 -0.66
N ASP A 61 5.91 -9.63 -1.02
CA ASP A 61 6.27 -10.91 -1.62
C ASP A 61 5.76 -11.99 -0.65
N LYS A 62 4.50 -12.39 -0.86
CA LYS A 62 3.94 -13.57 -0.21
C LYS A 62 4.43 -14.71 -1.05
N ASP A 63 5.66 -15.17 -0.81
CA ASP A 63 6.28 -16.40 -1.35
C ASP A 63 5.41 -17.06 -2.43
N GLU A 64 5.35 -16.44 -3.61
CA GLU A 64 4.64 -17.03 -4.73
C GLU A 64 5.57 -18.15 -5.18
N LYS A 65 5.26 -19.37 -4.73
CA LYS A 65 5.90 -20.60 -5.19
C LYS A 65 6.17 -20.45 -6.69
N GLU A 66 7.45 -20.47 -7.05
CA GLU A 66 7.94 -20.37 -8.41
C GLU A 66 7.06 -21.24 -9.32
N VAL A 67 6.20 -20.61 -10.12
CA VAL A 67 5.47 -21.33 -11.15
C VAL A 67 6.48 -21.53 -12.28
N PRO A 68 6.89 -22.77 -12.61
CA PRO A 68 7.92 -22.99 -13.61
C PRO A 68 7.42 -22.47 -14.95
N VAL A 69 8.11 -21.47 -15.49
CA VAL A 69 7.87 -20.96 -16.84
C VAL A 69 8.22 -22.10 -17.82
N PRO A 70 7.30 -22.57 -18.67
CA PRO A 70 7.66 -23.54 -19.69
C PRO A 70 8.65 -22.89 -20.66
N LYS A 71 9.83 -23.52 -20.81
CA LYS A 71 10.82 -23.14 -21.83
C LYS A 71 10.16 -23.30 -23.20
N ALA A 72 10.03 -22.19 -23.93
CA ALA A 72 9.77 -22.26 -25.35
C ALA A 72 11.06 -22.75 -26.03
N GLU A 73 11.06 -24.00 -26.48
CA GLU A 73 12.05 -24.52 -27.41
C GLU A 73 11.78 -23.90 -28.80
N TYR A 74 12.81 -23.30 -29.39
CA TYR A 74 12.87 -22.92 -30.80
C TYR A 74 13.74 -23.92 -31.56
#